data_AF-A0A453AHP0-F1
#
_entry.id   AF-A0A453AHP0-F1
#
_cell.length_a   1.000
_cell.length_b   1.000
_cell.length_c   1.000
_cell.angle_alpha   90.00
_cell.angle_beta   90.00
_cell.angle_gamma   90.00
#
_symmetry.space_group_name_H-M   'P 1'
#
loop_
_entity.id
_entity.type
_entity.pdbx_description
1 polymer ?
#
loop_
_entity_poly.entity_id
_entity_poly.type
_entity_poly.pdbx_seq_one_letter_code
_entity_poly.pdbx_strand_id
1 'polypeptide(L)'
;MEEVSELQPLPDAHFPAMKFKLHGISINLLYANVSLAVVPSDLDISQNSVLYGVDEVNLLSLSECRVADQILDLVPNIENFRTTLRCVKYWAKRRGVCVNVSQV
;
A
#
# COMPACT_ATOMS: atom_id res chain seq x y z
N MET A 1 16.92 -5.77 -22.49
CA MET A 1 16.71 -5.06 -21.22
C MET A 1 15.67 -5.87 -20.47
N GLU A 2 15.98 -6.40 -19.30
CA GLU A 2 15.00 -7.18 -18.54
C GLU A 2 13.86 -6.26 -18.09
N GLU A 3 12.63 -6.68 -18.35
CA GLU A 3 11.43 -5.96 -17.94
C GLU A 3 11.26 -6.00 -16.42
N VAL A 4 11.60 -7.11 -15.78
CA VAL A 4 11.58 -7.31 -14.32
C VAL A 4 12.99 -7.58 -13.82
N SER A 5 13.39 -6.91 -12.74
CA SER A 5 14.68 -7.09 -12.06
C SER A 5 14.51 -6.99 -10.54
N GLU A 6 15.53 -7.37 -9.76
CA GLU A 6 15.55 -7.26 -8.28
C GLU A 6 14.33 -7.93 -7.60
N LEU A 7 13.88 -9.07 -8.12
CA LEU A 7 12.75 -9.81 -7.57
C LEU A 7 13.09 -10.41 -6.20
N GLN A 8 12.31 -10.03 -5.19
CA GLN A 8 12.43 -10.47 -3.81
C GLN A 8 11.05 -10.86 -3.28
N PRO A 9 10.73 -12.16 -3.18
CA PRO A 9 9.55 -12.62 -2.46
C PRO A 9 9.76 -12.44 -0.94
N LEU A 10 8.70 -12.04 -0.23
CA LEU A 10 8.69 -11.87 1.22
C LEU A 10 7.58 -12.74 1.84
N PRO A 11 7.76 -14.07 1.89
CA PRO A 11 6.76 -14.98 2.44
C PRO A 11 6.63 -14.87 3.96
N ASP A 12 7.71 -14.50 4.66
CA ASP A 12 7.76 -14.41 6.13
C ASP A 12 7.42 -13.02 6.67
N ALA A 13 7.02 -12.08 5.81
CA ALA A 13 6.57 -10.76 6.24
C ALA A 13 5.19 -10.85 6.93
N HIS A 14 4.85 -9.81 7.71
CA HIS A 14 3.53 -9.70 8.38
C HIS A 14 2.33 -9.91 7.45
N PHE A 15 2.49 -9.67 6.16
CA PHE A 15 1.57 -10.04 5.10
C PHE A 15 2.34 -10.41 3.83
N PRO A 16 1.80 -11.29 2.96
CA PRO A 16 2.50 -11.72 1.76
C PRO A 16 2.76 -10.54 0.82
N ALA A 17 4.03 -10.31 0.51
CA ALA A 17 4.46 -9.24 -0.37
C ALA A 17 5.59 -9.70 -1.31
N MET A 18 5.71 -9.01 -2.44
CA MET A 18 6.76 -9.23 -3.41
C MET A 18 7.32 -7.89 -3.86
N LYS A 19 8.63 -7.68 -3.67
CA LYS A 19 9.32 -6.48 -4.12
C LYS A 19 10.06 -6.79 -5.41
N PHE A 20 9.99 -5.89 -6.39
CA PHE A 20 10.75 -6.01 -7.63
C PHE A 20 10.89 -4.65 -8.31
N LYS A 21 11.67 -4.58 -9.38
CA LYS A 21 11.73 -3.43 -10.28
C LYS A 21 11.14 -3.80 -11.63
N LEU A 22 10.10 -3.10 -12.04
CA LEU A 22 9.53 -3.18 -13.38
C LEU A 22 10.00 -1.97 -14.19
N HIS A 23 10.73 -2.20 -15.28
CA HIS A 23 11.34 -1.11 -16.07
C HIS A 23 12.15 -0.11 -15.21
N GLY A 24 12.81 -0.59 -14.15
CA GLY A 24 13.57 0.23 -13.20
C GLY A 24 12.75 0.91 -12.10
N ILE A 25 11.42 0.81 -12.11
CA ILE A 25 10.53 1.36 -11.09
C ILE A 25 10.33 0.32 -9.98
N SER A 26 10.65 0.68 -8.74
CA SER A 26 10.41 -0.19 -7.57
C SER A 26 8.91 -0.37 -7.32
N ILE A 27 8.47 -1.62 -7.32
CA ILE A 27 7.11 -2.06 -7.05
C ILE A 27 7.12 -2.93 -5.79
N ASN A 28 6.17 -2.66 -4.89
CA ASN A 28 5.80 -3.55 -3.80
C ASN A 28 4.41 -4.11 -4.10
N LEU A 29 4.35 -5.38 -4.49
CA LEU A 29 3.10 -6.08 -4.82
C LEU A 29 2.58 -6.77 -3.56
N LEU A 30 1.43 -6.34 -3.09
CA LEU A 30 0.72 -6.92 -1.96
C LEU A 30 -0.27 -7.99 -2.45
N TYR A 31 -0.54 -8.96 -1.59
CA TYR A 31 -1.59 -9.95 -1.83
C TYR A 31 -2.65 -9.88 -0.73
N ALA A 32 -3.91 -9.95 -1.16
CA ALA A 32 -5.07 -10.12 -0.30
C ALA A 32 -6.06 -11.08 -0.94
N ASN A 33 -6.47 -12.11 -0.21
CA ASN A 33 -7.60 -12.95 -0.56
C ASN A 33 -8.89 -12.32 -0.01
N VAL A 34 -9.90 -12.17 -0.86
CA VAL A 34 -11.24 -11.67 -0.51
C VAL A 34 -12.24 -12.82 -0.56
N SER A 35 -13.28 -12.78 0.28
CA SER A 35 -14.31 -13.84 0.36
C SER A 35 -15.31 -13.81 -0.81
N LEU A 36 -14.79 -13.71 -2.03
CA LEU A 36 -15.55 -13.71 -3.29
C LEU A 36 -15.04 -14.85 -4.17
N ALA A 37 -15.96 -15.64 -4.74
CA ALA A 37 -15.59 -16.72 -5.66
C ALA A 37 -14.98 -16.18 -6.97
N VAL A 38 -15.37 -14.99 -7.38
CA VAL A 38 -14.84 -14.27 -8.55
C VAL A 38 -14.69 -12.81 -8.15
N VAL A 39 -13.53 -12.22 -8.43
CA VAL A 39 -13.27 -10.80 -8.20
C VAL A 39 -13.84 -10.02 -9.39
N PRO A 40 -14.88 -9.18 -9.20
CA PRO A 40 -15.42 -8.38 -10.29
C PRO A 40 -14.44 -7.27 -10.68
N SER A 41 -14.43 -6.86 -11.96
CA SER A 41 -13.51 -5.84 -12.47
C SER A 41 -13.75 -4.44 -11.91
N ASP A 42 -14.96 -4.20 -11.40
CA ASP A 42 -15.43 -2.96 -10.79
C ASP A 42 -15.51 -3.06 -9.25
N LEU A 43 -14.81 -4.02 -8.64
CA LEU A 43 -14.75 -4.14 -7.19
C LEU A 43 -14.18 -2.88 -6.54
N ASP A 44 -15.00 -2.20 -5.75
CA ASP A 44 -14.58 -1.07 -4.93
C ASP A 44 -14.09 -1.57 -3.56
N ILE A 45 -12.76 -1.56 -3.37
CA ILE A 45 -12.12 -1.97 -2.11
C ILE A 45 -12.37 -1.00 -0.96
N SER A 46 -12.88 0.21 -1.22
CA SER A 46 -13.21 1.18 -0.18
C SER A 46 -14.43 0.72 0.66
N GLN A 47 -15.28 -0.14 0.08
CA GLN A 47 -16.48 -0.66 0.72
C GLN A 47 -16.15 -1.61 1.88
N ASN A 48 -16.82 -1.42 3.01
CA ASN A 48 -16.66 -2.29 4.18
C ASN A 48 -17.08 -3.74 3.91
N SER A 49 -17.93 -3.98 2.91
CA SER A 49 -18.37 -5.32 2.53
C SER A 49 -17.23 -6.23 2.09
N VAL A 50 -16.16 -5.67 1.53
CA VAL A 50 -14.97 -6.42 1.07
C VAL A 50 -14.20 -7.04 2.23
N LEU A 51 -14.41 -6.56 3.47
CA LEU A 51 -13.74 -7.11 4.66
C LEU A 51 -14.47 -8.30 5.29
N TYR A 52 -15.71 -8.59 4.88
CA TYR A 52 -16.47 -9.67 5.49
C TYR A 52 -15.87 -11.03 5.16
N GLY A 53 -15.57 -11.83 6.19
CA GLY A 53 -15.03 -13.19 6.04
C GLY A 53 -13.54 -13.25 5.68
N VAL A 54 -12.85 -12.11 5.66
CA VAL A 54 -11.42 -12.01 5.38
C VAL A 54 -10.61 -12.25 6.66
N ASP A 55 -9.53 -13.02 6.58
CA ASP A 55 -8.63 -13.25 7.71
C ASP A 55 -7.78 -12.02 8.05
N GLU A 56 -7.16 -12.01 9.24
CA GLU A 56 -6.42 -10.86 9.75
C GLU A 56 -5.26 -10.41 8.82
N VAL A 57 -4.56 -11.36 8.22
CA VAL A 57 -3.42 -11.07 7.33
C VAL A 57 -3.87 -10.36 6.06
N ASN A 58 -4.95 -10.85 5.44
CA ASN A 58 -5.52 -10.23 4.25
C ASN A 58 -6.22 -8.89 4.57
N LEU A 59 -6.80 -8.75 5.78
CA LEU A 59 -7.33 -7.47 6.28
C LEU A 59 -6.23 -6.41 6.38
N LEU A 60 -5.04 -6.77 6.87
CA LEU A 60 -3.90 -5.84 6.95
C LEU A 60 -3.44 -5.39 5.55
N SER A 61 -3.29 -6.33 4.60
CA SER A 61 -2.94 -6.01 3.21
C SER A 61 -3.95 -5.04 2.56
N LEU A 62 -5.26 -5.28 2.76
CA LEU A 62 -6.31 -4.40 2.22
C LEU A 62 -6.31 -3.02 2.89
N SER A 63 -6.00 -2.97 4.18
CA SER A 63 -6.00 -1.74 4.95
C SER A 63 -4.94 -0.74 4.46
N GLU A 64 -3.77 -1.20 4.02
CA GLU A 64 -2.72 -0.30 3.49
C GLU A 64 -3.23 0.55 2.32
N CYS A 65 -3.97 -0.06 1.38
CA CYS A 65 -4.56 0.66 0.26
C CYS A 65 -5.70 1.58 0.71
N ARG A 66 -6.62 1.05 1.53
CA ARG A 66 -7.84 1.77 1.93
C ARG A 66 -7.56 3.01 2.78
N VAL A 67 -6.57 2.94 3.67
CA VAL A 67 -6.21 4.09 4.53
C VAL A 67 -5.74 5.27 3.67
N ALA A 68 -4.99 5.03 2.60
CA ALA A 68 -4.55 6.08 1.71
C ALA A 68 -5.73 6.79 1.02
N ASP A 69 -6.70 6.02 0.52
CA ASP A 69 -7.90 6.56 -0.12
C ASP A 69 -8.78 7.33 0.86
N GLN A 70 -8.99 6.79 2.06
CA GLN A 70 -9.74 7.48 3.12
C GLN A 70 -9.09 8.79 3.55
N ILE A 71 -7.76 8.87 3.60
CA ILE A 71 -7.06 10.13 3.87
C ILE A 71 -7.37 11.15 2.76
N LEU A 72 -7.42 10.72 1.50
CA LEU A 72 -7.73 11.61 0.38
C LEU A 72 -9.19 12.09 0.41
N ASP A 73 -10.13 11.26 0.85
CA ASP A 73 -11.54 11.62 1.00
C ASP A 73 -11.77 12.61 2.16
N LEU A 74 -10.96 12.55 3.20
CA LEU A 74 -11.08 13.40 4.39
C LEU A 74 -10.43 14.78 4.22
N VAL A 75 -9.56 14.98 3.23
CA VAL A 75 -8.89 16.27 3.04
C VAL A 75 -9.73 17.25 2.23
N PRO A 76 -9.94 18.48 2.70
CA PRO A 76 -10.78 19.46 1.99
C PRO A 76 -10.13 19.98 0.69
N ASN A 77 -8.80 19.82 0.54
CA ASN A 77 -8.08 20.20 -0.66
C ASN A 77 -6.85 19.27 -0.86
N ILE A 78 -6.96 18.39 -1.86
CA ILE A 78 -5.95 17.36 -2.15
C ILE A 78 -4.61 17.98 -2.61
N GLU A 79 -4.63 19.09 -3.35
CA GLU A 79 -3.42 19.73 -3.84
C GLU A 79 -2.59 20.35 -2.71
N ASN A 80 -3.26 21.08 -1.80
CA ASN A 80 -2.65 21.65 -0.61
C ASN A 80 -2.12 20.56 0.32
N PHE A 81 -2.90 19.47 0.50
CA PHE A 81 -2.45 18.31 1.26
C PHE A 81 -1.18 17.70 0.67
N ARG A 82 -1.14 17.44 -0.65
CA ARG A 82 0.04 16.88 -1.32
C ARG A 82 1.27 17.76 -1.19
N THR A 83 1.13 19.08 -1.37
CA THR A 83 2.23 20.03 -1.23
C THR A 83 2.75 20.06 0.21
N THR A 84 1.85 20.14 1.18
CA THR A 84 2.19 20.13 2.61
C THR A 84 2.89 18.83 3.01
N LEU A 85 2.36 17.67 2.58
CA LEU A 85 2.92 16.36 2.88
C LEU A 85 4.34 16.21 2.29
N ARG A 86 4.61 16.73 1.09
CA ARG A 86 5.97 16.77 0.51
C ARG A 86 6.93 17.58 1.37
N CYS A 87 6.52 18.78 1.81
CA CYS A 87 7.33 19.62 2.69
C CYS A 87 7.62 18.93 4.03
N VAL A 88 6.61 18.33 4.66
CA VAL A 88 6.76 17.61 5.93
C VAL A 88 7.67 16.40 5.78
N LYS A 89 7.50 15.56 4.74
CA LYS A 89 8.37 14.41 4.47
C LYS A 89 9.82 14.83 4.26
N TYR A 90 10.05 15.90 3.50
CA TYR A 90 11.40 16.43 3.27
C TYR A 90 12.03 16.95 4.57
N TRP A 91 11.31 17.75 5.34
CA TRP A 91 11.75 18.25 6.64
C TRP A 91 12.09 17.10 7.60
N ALA A 92 11.22 16.10 7.69
CA ALA A 92 11.37 14.97 8.59
C ALA A 92 12.61 14.12 8.23
N LYS A 93 12.85 13.90 6.93
CA LYS A 93 14.06 13.24 6.42
C LYS A 93 15.33 14.03 6.76
N ARG A 94 15.32 15.36 6.59
CA ARG A 94 16.46 16.24 6.93
C ARG A 94 16.77 16.28 8.42
N ARG A 95 15.76 16.11 9.26
CA ARG A 95 15.88 16.12 10.74
C ARG A 95 16.11 14.73 11.34
N GLY A 96 16.08 13.67 10.54
CA GLY A 96 16.25 12.29 11.02
C GLY A 96 15.10 11.78 11.90
N VAL A 97 13.96 12.46 11.90
CA VAL A 97 12.79 12.08 12.72
C VAL A 97 11.85 11.11 12.00
N CYS A 98 12.01 10.93 10.68
CA CYS A 98 11.32 9.90 9.92
C CYS A 98 12.14 8.61 9.96
N VAL A 99 11.84 7.75 10.93
CA VAL A 99 12.28 6.35 10.97
C VAL A 99 11.08 5.48 10.63
N ASN A 100 11.00 4.99 9.39
CA ASN A 100 10.13 3.86 9.11
C ASN A 100 10.76 2.64 9.77
N VAL A 101 10.16 2.16 10.86
CA VAL A 101 10.57 0.93 11.57
C VAL A 101 9.98 -0.33 10.92
N SER A 102 9.26 -0.19 9.81
CA SER A 102 8.59 -1.34 9.18
C SER A 102 9.48 -1.99 8.11
N GLN A 103 9.88 -3.23 8.40
CA GLN A 103 10.54 -4.26 7.55
C GLN A 103 12.07 -4.34 7.62
N VAL A 104 12.56 -4.87 8.76
CA VAL A 104 13.46 -6.05 8.73
C VAL A 104 12.58 -7.27 8.49
#